data_AF-A0A6J7NVY1-F1
#
_entry.id   AF-A0A6J7NVY1-F1
#
_cell.length_a   1.000
_cell.length_b   1.000
_cell.length_c   1.000
_cell.angle_alpha   90.00
_cell.angle_beta   90.00
_cell.angle_gamma   90.00
#
_symmetry.space_group_name_H-M   'P 1'
#
loop_
_entity.id
_entity.type
_entity.pdbx_description
1 polymer ?
#
loop_
_entity_poly.entity_id
_entity_poly.type
_entity_poly.pdbx_seq_one_letter_code
_entity_poly.pdbx_strand_id
1 'polypeptide(L)'
;MFEKRDIPAPPPARLTHDVLIDGQSPIEFTFNGRRFRVHTTLSRWCESGEWWNHISDGVLRPDDRARALWRVEAAPIGAVVTFELERDEASGAWLIRSI
;
A
#
# COMPACT_ATOMS: atom_id res chain seq x y z
N MET A 1 0.67 38.13 26.95
CA MET A 1 1.72 37.10 26.76
C MET A 1 1.03 35.89 26.14
N PHE A 2 1.05 35.76 24.82
CA PHE A 2 0.40 34.64 24.13
C PHE A 2 1.38 33.48 24.05
N GLU A 3 1.10 32.43 24.82
CA GLU A 3 1.79 31.15 24.76
C GLU A 3 1.60 30.58 23.35
N LYS A 4 2.67 30.64 22.54
CA LYS A 4 2.79 29.92 21.28
C LYS A 4 2.74 28.43 21.65
N ARG A 5 1.56 27.82 21.56
CA ARG A 5 1.41 26.37 21.61
C ARG A 5 2.35 25.81 20.54
N ASP A 6 3.39 25.13 20.98
CA ASP A 6 4.25 24.31 20.13
C ASP A 6 3.35 23.21 19.56
N ILE A 7 2.84 23.45 18.34
CA ILE A 7 2.09 22.43 17.62
C ILE A 7 3.17 21.40 17.25
N PRO A 8 3.12 20.16 17.76
CA PRO A 8 4.06 19.15 17.31
C PRO A 8 3.93 19.09 15.79
N ALA A 9 5.04 19.28 15.09
CA ALA A 9 5.07 19.17 13.64
C ALA A 9 4.30 17.91 13.25
N PRO A 10 3.37 17.98 12.26
CA PRO A 10 2.71 16.76 11.81
C PRO A 10 3.81 15.75 11.53
N PRO A 11 3.68 14.49 12.01
CA PRO A 11 4.68 13.46 11.71
C PRO A 11 4.96 13.54 10.21
N PRO A 12 6.23 13.47 9.77
CA PRO A 12 6.58 13.62 8.36
C PRO A 12 5.58 12.76 7.62
N ALA A 13 4.78 13.40 6.75
CA ALA A 13 3.73 12.74 6.02
C ALA A 13 4.44 11.60 5.30
N ARG A 14 4.40 10.41 5.92
CA ARG A 14 4.83 9.18 5.29
C ARG A 14 4.04 9.23 4.01
N LEU A 15 4.72 9.05 2.88
CA LEU A 15 4.08 8.95 1.57
C LEU A 15 3.25 7.65 1.56
N THR A 16 2.28 7.56 2.46
CA THR A 16 1.14 6.69 2.40
C THR A 16 0.38 7.25 1.22
N HIS A 17 0.68 6.68 0.05
CA HIS A 17 -0.15 6.90 -1.11
C HIS A 17 -1.59 6.69 -0.65
N ASP A 18 -2.43 7.71 -0.87
CA ASP A 18 -3.86 7.63 -0.57
C ASP A 18 -4.45 6.59 -1.52
N VAL A 19 -4.59 5.36 -1.03
CA VAL A 19 -5.19 4.23 -1.73
C VAL A 19 -6.55 3.98 -1.11
N LEU A 20 -7.59 4.20 -1.89
CA LEU A 20 -8.94 3.81 -1.55
C LEU A 20 -9.11 2.32 -1.86
N ILE A 21 -9.51 1.55 -0.85
CA ILE A 21 -9.80 0.13 -0.97
C ILE A 21 -11.30 -0.14 -0.82
N ASP A 22 -11.84 -0.99 -1.69
CA ASP A 22 -13.14 -1.61 -1.51
C ASP A 22 -12.92 -3.00 -0.90
N GLY A 23 -13.10 -3.10 0.41
CA GLY A 23 -12.79 -4.30 1.20
C GLY A 23 -11.30 -4.65 1.20
N GLN A 24 -10.86 -5.42 0.20
CA GLN A 24 -9.48 -5.90 0.04
C GLN A 24 -8.90 -5.59 -1.34
N SER A 25 -9.63 -4.87 -2.19
CA SER A 25 -9.22 -4.54 -3.55
C SER A 25 -9.01 -3.03 -3.68
N PRO A 26 -7.85 -2.56 -4.18
CA PRO A 26 -7.67 -1.15 -4.44
C PRO A 26 -8.56 -0.69 -5.59
N ILE A 27 -9.33 0.37 -5.35
CA ILE A 27 -10.27 0.94 -6.33
C ILE A 27 -9.78 2.29 -6.87
N GLU A 28 -9.12 3.10 -6.05
CA GLU A 28 -8.55 4.37 -6.46
C GLU A 28 -7.24 4.60 -5.73
N PHE A 29 -6.28 5.27 -6.37
CA PHE A 29 -5.04 5.63 -5.72
C PHE A 29 -4.46 6.92 -6.28
N THR A 30 -3.68 7.63 -5.45
CA THR A 30 -2.95 8.82 -5.88
C THR A 30 -1.49 8.47 -6.13
N PHE A 31 -1.04 8.58 -7.37
CA PHE A 31 0.35 8.35 -7.77
C PHE A 31 0.93 9.59 -8.45
N ASN A 32 2.08 10.07 -7.99
CA ASN A 32 2.78 11.25 -8.52
C ASN A 32 1.87 12.50 -8.65
N GLY A 33 0.99 12.73 -7.67
CA GLY A 33 0.04 13.86 -7.67
C GLY A 33 -1.16 13.71 -8.62
N ARG A 34 -1.32 12.56 -9.30
CA ARG A 34 -2.47 12.24 -10.14
C ARG A 34 -3.31 11.13 -9.51
N ARG A 35 -4.63 11.26 -9.58
CA ARG A 35 -5.57 10.23 -9.12
C ARG A 35 -5.83 9.25 -10.26
N PHE A 36 -5.65 7.98 -9.97
CA PHE A 36 -5.87 6.87 -10.88
C PHE A 36 -6.98 6.01 -10.32
N ARG A 37 -7.95 5.68 -11.17
CA ARG A 37 -9.00 4.72 -10.83
C ARG A 37 -8.62 3.37 -11.41
N VAL A 38 -8.65 2.35 -10.56
CA VAL A 38 -8.48 0.95 -10.98
C VAL A 38 -9.68 0.57 -11.83
N HIS A 39 -9.39 0.17 -13.07
CA HIS A 39 -10.40 -0.31 -13.99
C HIS A 39 -10.57 -1.83 -13.82
N THR A 40 -9.46 -2.56 -13.83
CA THR A 40 -9.48 -4.00 -13.60
C THR A 40 -8.31 -4.43 -12.72
N THR A 41 -8.56 -5.37 -11.81
CA THR A 41 -7.50 -6.03 -11.06
C THR A 41 -7.10 -7.28 -11.84
N LEU A 42 -5.90 -7.25 -12.42
CA LEU A 42 -5.37 -8.35 -13.22
C LEU A 42 -5.02 -9.54 -12.32
N SER A 43 -4.30 -9.28 -11.24
CA SER A 43 -3.82 -10.32 -10.33
C SER A 43 -3.73 -9.78 -8.91
N ARG A 44 -4.04 -10.63 -7.93
CA ARG A 44 -3.81 -10.37 -6.52
C ARG A 44 -3.08 -11.57 -5.93
N TRP A 45 -1.99 -11.34 -5.23
CA TRP A 45 -1.31 -12.37 -4.46
C TRP A 45 -0.83 -11.82 -3.12
N CYS A 46 -0.69 -12.71 -2.15
CA CYS A 46 -0.11 -12.37 -0.85
C CYS A 46 1.23 -13.09 -0.75
N GLU A 47 2.31 -12.31 -0.64
CA GLU A 47 3.61 -12.82 -0.25
C GLU A 47 3.58 -13.08 1.25
N SER A 48 3.37 -14.36 1.56
CA SER A 48 3.76 -14.98 2.81
C SER A 48 5.26 -14.80 2.98
N GLY A 49 5.71 -13.88 3.84
CA GLY A 49 7.14 -13.59 4.00
C GLY A 49 7.91 -14.73 4.66
N GLU A 50 8.65 -14.50 5.74
CA GLU A 50 9.63 -15.51 6.24
C GLU A 50 9.02 -16.58 7.19
N TRP A 51 7.69 -16.58 7.37
CA TRP A 51 7.03 -17.41 8.40
C TRP A 51 7.16 -18.91 8.17
N TRP A 52 7.22 -19.32 6.90
CA TRP A 52 7.45 -20.70 6.52
C TRP A 52 8.85 -21.19 6.91
N ASN A 53 9.83 -20.29 7.02
CA ASN A 53 11.19 -20.60 7.43
C ASN A 53 11.27 -20.84 8.96
N HIS A 54 10.31 -20.31 9.71
CA HIS A 54 10.27 -20.36 11.16
C HIS A 54 9.21 -21.33 11.72
N ILE A 55 8.51 -22.08 10.85
CA ILE A 55 7.47 -23.01 11.29
C ILE A 55 8.01 -24.12 12.23
N SER A 56 9.30 -24.45 12.13
CA SER A 56 9.96 -25.42 13.02
C SER A 56 10.21 -24.90 14.44
N ASP A 57 10.26 -23.59 14.65
CA ASP A 57 10.47 -22.96 15.96
C ASP A 57 9.14 -22.81 16.74
N GLY A 58 8.00 -22.92 16.06
CA GLY A 58 6.67 -22.80 16.66
C GLY A 58 6.31 -21.39 17.15
N VAL A 59 7.19 -20.41 16.93
CA VAL A 59 6.97 -19.01 17.30
C VAL A 59 6.43 -18.26 16.09
N LEU A 60 5.14 -17.91 16.13
CA LEU A 60 4.55 -16.99 15.18
C LEU A 60 5.14 -15.60 15.41
N ARG A 61 5.86 -15.06 14.42
CA ARG A 61 6.38 -13.69 14.50
C ARG A 61 5.46 -12.74 13.75
N PRO A 62 4.90 -11.73 14.42
CA PRO A 62 4.08 -10.73 13.72
C PRO A 62 4.88 -9.88 12.71
N ASP A 63 6.22 -9.95 12.75
CA ASP A 63 7.13 -9.24 11.83
C ASP A 63 7.50 -10.08 10.59
N ASP A 64 6.69 -11.07 10.22
CA ASP A 64 6.97 -12.02 9.14
C ASP A 64 7.02 -11.41 7.72
N ARG A 65 7.13 -10.07 7.61
CA ARG A 65 7.28 -9.29 6.38
C ARG A 65 6.25 -9.64 5.30
N ALA A 66 5.06 -10.06 5.72
CA ALA A 66 3.98 -10.40 4.81
C ALA A 66 3.54 -9.15 4.05
N ARG A 67 3.35 -9.32 2.73
CA ARG A 67 2.98 -8.24 1.82
C ARG A 67 1.88 -8.70 0.91
N ALA A 68 0.84 -7.91 0.80
CA ALA A 68 -0.20 -8.14 -0.20
C ALA A 68 0.12 -7.32 -1.44
N LEU A 69 0.05 -7.94 -2.62
CA LEU A 69 0.35 -7.33 -3.90
C LEU A 69 -0.87 -7.41 -4.81
N TRP A 70 -1.16 -6.30 -5.47
CA TRP A 70 -2.21 -6.17 -6.46
C TRP A 70 -1.63 -5.59 -7.73
N ARG A 71 -1.78 -6.32 -8.83
CA ARG A 71 -1.52 -5.82 -10.16
C ARG A 71 -2.84 -5.35 -10.75
N VAL A 72 -2.92 -4.05 -11.03
CA VAL A 72 -4.13 -3.39 -11.51
C VAL A 72 -3.87 -2.63 -12.78
N GLU A 73 -4.83 -2.61 -13.68
CA GLU A 73 -4.88 -1.65 -14.78
C GLU A 73 -5.63 -0.41 -14.32
N ALA A 74 -5.01 0.75 -14.47
CA ALA A 74 -5.62 2.04 -14.26
C ALA A 74 -5.42 2.94 -15.48
N ALA A 75 -6.49 3.60 -15.93
CA ALA A 75 -6.44 4.43 -17.12
C ALA A 75 -6.59 5.92 -16.77
N PRO A 76 -5.54 6.75 -16.86
CA PRO A 76 -5.73 8.19 -16.92
C PRO A 76 -6.31 8.54 -18.30
N ILE A 77 -7.64 8.61 -18.41
CA ILE A 77 -8.41 9.16 -19.55
C ILE A 77 -7.67 8.99 -20.91
N GLY A 78 -7.72 7.78 -21.48
CA GLY A 78 -7.26 7.52 -22.85
C GLY A 78 -6.14 6.50 -23.03
N ALA A 79 -5.40 6.11 -21.98
CA ALA A 79 -4.43 5.02 -22.03
C ALA A 79 -4.52 4.18 -20.77
N VAL A 80 -4.54 2.86 -20.89
CA VAL A 80 -4.51 1.98 -19.71
C VAL A 80 -3.05 1.72 -19.32
N VAL A 81 -2.71 2.01 -18.07
CA VAL A 81 -1.38 1.81 -17.50
C VAL A 81 -1.49 0.75 -16.42
N THR A 82 -0.54 -0.18 -16.40
CA THR A 82 -0.50 -1.19 -15.34
C THR A 82 0.25 -0.64 -14.13
N PHE A 83 -0.30 -0.87 -12.96
CA PHE A 83 0.29 -0.51 -11.67
C PHE A 83 0.37 -1.73 -10.77
N GLU A 84 1.39 -1.75 -9.93
CA GLU A 84 1.55 -2.68 -8.83
C GLU A 84 1.39 -1.92 -7.53
N LEU A 85 0.38 -2.30 -6.77
CA LEU A 85 0.18 -1.82 -5.42
C LEU A 85 0.65 -2.91 -4.47
N GLU A 86 1.53 -2.55 -3.57
CA GLU A 86 2.02 -3.40 -2.51
C GLU A 86 1.56 -2.80 -1.18
N ARG A 87 0.91 -3.61 -0.35
CA ARG A 87 0.55 -3.28 1.02
C ARG A 87 1.41 -4.09 1.96
N ASP A 88 2.19 -3.41 2.76
CA ASP A 88 2.91 -4.00 3.87
C ASP A 88 1.92 -4.35 4.98
N GLU A 89 1.79 -5.63 5.34
CA GLU A 89 0.83 -6.07 6.37
C GLU A 89 1.27 -5.63 7.77
N ALA A 90 2.58 -5.55 8.02
CA ALA A 90 3.15 -5.16 9.32
C ALA A 90 2.95 -3.66 9.60
N SER A 91 3.17 -2.82 8.59
CA SER A 91 3.11 -1.35 8.72
C SER A 91 1.79 -0.76 8.23
N GLY A 92 1.00 -1.51 7.47
CA GLY A 92 -0.18 -1.01 6.74
C GLY A 92 0.15 -0.02 5.62
N ALA A 93 1.42 0.09 5.24
CA ALA A 93 1.89 1.08 4.28
C ALA A 93 1.63 0.62 2.84
N TRP A 94 1.20 1.54 1.99
CA TRP A 94 0.98 1.30 0.56
C TRP A 94 2.13 1.86 -0.28
N LEU A 95 2.70 0.99 -1.09
CA LEU A 95 3.69 1.28 -2.11
C LEU A 95 3.03 1.10 -3.48
N ILE A 96 3.20 2.09 -4.35
CA ILE A 96 2.64 2.07 -5.70
C ILE A 96 3.78 2.15 -6.70
N ARG A 97 3.78 1.27 -7.68
CA ARG A 97 4.76 1.21 -8.77
C ARG A 97 4.02 1.16 -10.11
N SER A 98 4.53 1.88 -11.10
CA SER A 98 4.11 1.75 -12.49
C SER A 98 5.02 0.78 -13.21
N ILE A 99 4.45 -0.10 -14.05
CA ILE A 99 5.18 -1.09 -14.86
C ILE A 99 5.23 -0.68 -16.32
#